data_AF-A0A969IB64-F1
#
_entry.id   AF-A0A969IB64-F1
#
_cell.length_a   1.000
_cell.length_b   1.000
_cell.length_c   1.000
_cell.angle_alpha   90.00
_cell.angle_beta   90.00
_cell.angle_gamma   90.00
#
_symmetry.space_group_name_H-M   'P 1'
#
loop_
_entity.id
_entity.type
_entity.pdbx_description
1 polymer ?
#
loop_
_entity_poly.entity_id
_entity_poly.type
_entity_poly.pdbx_seq_one_letter_code
_entity_poly.pdbx_strand_id
1 'polypeptide(L)' 'MAITATRAALSLLAVWIIVGGNALWVLASVSLLIGPWIAPNAWGYAFIAAQAVVVAVLTKLELDCTKSVVIAV' A
#
# COMPACT_ATOMS: atom_id res chain seq x y z
N MET A 1 11.40 -9.38 24.58
CA MET A 1 11.02 -8.20 23.75
C MET A 1 11.84 -6.94 24.05
N ALA A 2 13.01 -7.00 24.71
CA ALA A 2 13.82 -5.80 24.98
C ALA A 2 14.66 -5.34 23.77
N ILE A 3 15.13 -6.28 22.95
CA ILE A 3 16.02 -6.01 21.81
C ILE A 3 15.26 -5.37 20.64
N THR A 4 13.95 -5.63 20.50
CA THR A 4 13.10 -5.07 19.45
C THR A 4 12.56 -3.68 19.78
N ALA A 5 12.69 -3.22 21.03
CA ALA A 5 12.20 -1.92 21.50
C ALA A 5 13.24 -0.78 21.33
N THR A 6 14.44 -1.09 20.83
CA THR A 6 15.54 -0.11 20.65
C THR A 6 15.46 0.66 19.33
N ARG A 7 14.48 0.36 18.47
CA ARG A 7 14.37 1.00 17.16
C ARG A 7 13.76 2.39 17.32
N ALA A 8 14.36 3.38 16.68
CA ALA A 8 13.84 4.75 16.67
C ALA A 8 12.39 4.77 16.18
N ALA A 9 11.54 5.57 16.86
CA ALA A 9 10.16 5.75 16.47
C ALA A 9 10.10 6.35 15.04
N LEU A 10 9.38 5.67 14.15
CA LEU A 10 9.19 6.14 12.78
C LEU A 10 8.25 7.36 12.78
N SER A 11 8.53 8.32 11.89
CA SER A 11 7.66 9.50 11.71
C SER A 11 6.28 9.07 11.22
N LEU A 12 5.23 9.42 11.98
CA LEU A 12 3.83 9.16 11.60
C LEU A 12 3.49 9.79 10.24
N LEU A 13 4.04 10.97 9.94
CA LEU A 13 3.83 11.63 8.65
C LEU A 13 4.39 10.78 7.50
N ALA A 14 5.59 10.23 7.65
CA ALA A 14 6.19 9.38 6.63
C ALA A 14 5.37 8.10 6.39
N VAL A 15 4.83 7.50 7.46
CA VAL A 15 3.93 6.34 7.37
C VAL A 15 2.68 6.69 6.57
N TRP A 16 2.00 7.79 6.90
CA TRP A 16 0.78 8.19 6.18
C TRP A 16 1.01 8.54 4.72
N ILE A 17 2.16 9.12 4.37
CA ILE A 17 2.53 9.36 2.96
C ILE A 17 2.64 8.04 2.20
N ILE A 18 3.29 7.03 2.78
CA ILE A 18 3.44 5.71 2.15
C ILE A 18 2.07 5.04 1.97
N VAL A 19 1.26 5.00 3.03
CA VAL A 19 -0.08 4.39 3.00
C VAL A 19 -0.96 5.09 1.97
N GLY A 20 -0.99 6.42 1.97
CA GLY A 20 -1.78 7.21 1.02
C GLY A 20 -1.30 7.01 -0.42
N GLY A 21 0.02 6.95 -0.63
CA GLY A 21 0.62 6.66 -1.93
C GLY A 21 0.25 5.27 -2.45
N ASN A 22 0.34 4.25 -1.60
CA ASN A 22 -0.06 2.88 -1.95
C ASN A 22 -1.56 2.79 -2.28
N ALA A 23 -2.42 3.46 -1.49
CA ALA A 23 -3.85 3.52 -1.76
C ALA A 23 -4.15 4.18 -3.12
N LEU A 24 -3.50 5.31 -3.43
CA LEU A 24 -3.64 5.99 -4.72
C LEU A 24 -3.12 5.13 -5.88
N TRP A 25 -2.03 4.39 -5.66
CA TRP A 25 -1.48 3.46 -6.65
C TRP A 25 -2.47 2.35 -7.01
N VAL A 26 -3.14 1.77 -6.00
CA VAL A 26 -4.18 0.76 -6.23
C VAL A 26 -5.32 1.34 -7.05
N LEU A 27 -5.81 2.54 -6.71
CA LEU A 27 -6.87 3.22 -7.46
C LEU A 27 -6.48 3.50 -8.91
N ALA A 28 -5.24 3.98 -9.13
CA ALA A 28 -4.70 4.20 -10.46
C ALA A 28 -4.63 2.88 -11.24
N SER A 29 -4.18 1.80 -10.61
CA SER A 29 -4.09 0.47 -11.24
C SER A 29 -5.47 -0.06 -11.63
N VAL A 30 -6.48 0.09 -10.76
CA VAL A 30 -7.87 -0.27 -11.09
C VAL A 30 -8.40 0.55 -12.25
N SER A 31 -8.10 1.86 -12.29
CA SER A 31 -8.46 2.73 -13.42
C SER A 31 -7.84 2.26 -14.74
N LEU A 32 -6.58 1.81 -14.72
CA LEU A 32 -5.91 1.25 -15.90
C LEU A 32 -6.52 -0.07 -16.37
N LEU A 33 -7.08 -0.89 -15.47
CA LEU A 33 -7.71 -2.17 -15.82
C LEU A 33 -9.07 -2.00 -16.50
N ILE A 34 -9.81 -0.94 -16.18
CA ILE A 34 -11.20 -0.75 -16.65
C ILE A 34 -11.35 0.38 -17.67
N GLY A 35 -10.37 1.28 -17.76
CA GLY A 35 -10.43 2.47 -18.61
C GLY A 35 -9.71 2.32 -19.95
N PRO A 36 -10.02 3.18 -20.94
CA PRO A 36 -9.44 3.13 -22.28
C PRO A 36 -8.06 3.80 -22.38
N TRP A 37 -7.32 3.93 -21.28
CA TRP A 37 -6.08 4.73 -21.20
C TRP A 37 -4.89 4.10 -21.92
N ILE A 38 -4.86 2.77 -21.95
CA ILE A 38 -3.78 1.95 -22.49
C ILE A 38 -4.36 0.73 -23.19
N ALA A 39 -3.58 0.11 -24.08
CA ALA A 39 -3.95 -1.14 -24.76
C ALA A 39 -2.94 -2.27 -24.47
N PRO A 40 -2.92 -2.83 -23.24
CA PRO A 40 -2.09 -3.96 -22.90
C PRO A 40 -2.57 -5.23 -23.59
N ASN A 41 -1.66 -6.18 -23.78
CA ASN A 41 -2.04 -7.56 -24.05
C ASN A 41 -2.47 -8.28 -22.74
N ALA A 42 -2.91 -9.53 -22.85
CA ALA A 42 -3.37 -10.31 -21.70
C ALA A 42 -2.35 -10.37 -20.54
N TRP A 43 -1.06 -10.47 -20.85
CA TRP A 43 0.01 -10.47 -19.84
C TRP A 43 0.16 -9.12 -19.14
N GLY A 44 0.01 -8.02 -19.88
CA GLY A 44 0.01 -6.67 -19.31
C GLY A 44 -1.12 -6.48 -18.31
N TYR A 45 -2.34 -6.91 -18.64
CA TYR A 45 -3.46 -6.89 -17.70
C TYR A 45 -3.21 -7.75 -16.47
N ALA A 46 -2.69 -8.98 -16.65
CA ALA A 46 -2.36 -9.87 -15.54
C ALA A 46 -1.31 -9.25 -14.60
N PHE A 47 -0.29 -8.59 -15.14
CA PHE A 47 0.73 -7.90 -14.36
C PHE A 47 0.14 -6.73 -13.57
N ILE A 48 -0.69 -5.88 -14.19
CA ILE A 48 -1.36 -4.76 -13.53
C ILE A 48 -2.28 -5.25 -12.39
N ALA A 49 -3.04 -6.31 -12.63
CA ALA A 49 -3.88 -6.90 -11.60
C ALA A 49 -3.07 -7.46 -10.43
N ALA A 50 -1.99 -8.20 -10.71
CA ALA A 50 -1.12 -8.77 -9.68
C ALA A 50 -0.47 -7.69 -8.81
N GLN A 51 0.10 -6.64 -9.41
CA GLN A 51 0.68 -5.54 -8.63
C GLN A 51 -0.38 -4.81 -7.78
N ALA A 52 -1.58 -4.59 -8.31
CA ALA A 52 -2.66 -3.93 -7.59
C ALA A 52 -3.04 -4.71 -6.33
N VAL A 53 -3.13 -6.04 -6.42
CA VAL A 53 -3.41 -6.92 -5.29
C VAL A 53 -2.29 -6.85 -4.24
N VAL A 54 -1.03 -6.97 -4.67
CA VAL A 54 0.12 -6.92 -3.76
C VAL A 54 0.16 -5.59 -3.00
N VAL A 55 0.03 -4.47 -3.71
CA VAL A 55 0.05 -3.14 -3.08
C VAL A 55 -1.16 -2.93 -2.17
N ALA A 56 -2.33 -3.45 -2.52
CA ALA A 56 -3.51 -3.40 -1.64
C ALA A 56 -3.30 -4.18 -0.33
N VAL A 57 -2.69 -5.37 -0.42
CA VAL A 57 -2.32 -6.16 0.78
C VAL A 57 -1.33 -5.39 1.65
N LEU A 58 -0.29 -4.80 1.05
CA LEU A 58 0.69 -3.98 1.78
C LEU A 58 0.02 -2.79 2.47
N THR A 59 -0.79 -2.01 1.74
CA THR A 59 -1.55 -0.87 2.28
C THR A 59 -2.39 -1.28 3.50
N LYS A 60 -3.05 -2.44 3.41
CA LYS A 60 -3.89 -2.97 4.49
C LYS A 60 -3.05 -3.31 5.73
N LEU A 61 -1.91 -3.97 5.54
CA LEU A 61 -1.00 -4.31 6.64
C LEU A 61 -0.40 -3.05 7.31
N GLU A 62 -0.05 -2.03 6.52
CA GLU A 62 0.44 -0.75 7.03
C GLU A 62 -0.62 -0.01 7.86
N LEU A 63 -1.88 -0.03 7.40
CA LEU A 63 -3.01 0.54 8.15
C LEU A 63 -3.24 -0.17 9.49
N ASP A 64 -3.22 -1.50 9.50
CA ASP A 64 -3.40 -2.29 10.72
C ASP A 64 -2.29 -2.03 11.75
N CYS A 65 -1.04 -1.95 11.29
CA CYS A 65 0.10 -1.58 12.12
C CYS A 65 -0.06 -0.15 12.68
N THR A 66 -0.47 0.81 11.86
CA THR A 66 -0.61 2.21 12.27
C THR A 66 -1.70 2.38 13.34
N LYS A 67 -2.85 1.70 13.19
CA LYS A 67 -3.93 1.69 14.19
C LYS A 67 -3.44 1.13 15.53
N SER A 68 -2.63 0.08 15.50
CA SER A 68 -2.10 -0.56 16.71
C SER A 68 -1.16 0.38 17.50
N VAL A 69 -0.43 1.26 16.81
CA VAL A 69 0.42 2.28 17.46
C VAL A 69 -0.40 3.42 18.06
N VAL A 70 -1.43 3.90 17.34
CA VAL A 70 -2.26 5.03 17.81
C VAL A 70 -3.12 4.66 19.02
N ILE A 71 -3.61 3.41 19.11
CA ILE A 71 -4.43 2.94 20.25
C ILE A 71 -3.57 2.66 21.51
N ALA A 72 -2.26 2.48 21.35
CA ALA A 72 -1.33 2.20 22.45
C ALA A 72 -0.71 3.46 23.09
N VAL A 73 -1.09 4.66 22.62
CA VAL A 73 -0.70 5.98 23.17
C VAL A 73 -1.90 6.60 23.88
#